data_AF-A0A967BDJ9-F1
#
_entry.id   AF-A0A967BDJ9-F1
#
_cell.length_a   1.000
_cell.length_b   1.000
_cell.length_c   1.000
_cell.angle_alpha   90.00
_cell.angle_beta   90.00
_cell.angle_gamma   90.00
#
_symmetry.space_group_name_H-M   'P 1'
#
loop_
_entity.id
_entity.type
_entity.pdbx_description
1 polymer ?
#
loop_
_entity_poly.entity_id
_entity_poly.type
_entity_poly.pdbx_seq_one_letter_code
_entity_poly.pdbx_strand_id
1 'polypeptide(L)'
;MSTRAQIAIQIGPEEWAHIYCHYDGYPAHMLPALATWTPEDILAAREIRQVRADELDCFNPPRPPRILPRPTCELCHLYIWHDGGWIDVTDQGG
;
A
#
# COMPACT_ATOMS: atom_id res chain seq x y z
N MET A 1 -9.92 -9.11 13.34
CA MET A 1 -8.48 -9.27 13.08
C MET A 1 -8.01 -8.01 12.39
N SER A 2 -6.92 -7.43 12.86
CA SER A 2 -6.27 -6.28 12.23
C SER A 2 -5.24 -6.82 11.24
N THR A 3 -5.26 -6.31 10.01
CA THR A 3 -4.33 -6.73 8.96
C THR A 3 -3.33 -5.61 8.71
N ARG A 4 -2.05 -5.98 8.66
CA ARG A 4 -0.93 -5.05 8.41
C ARG A 4 -0.36 -5.34 7.03
N ALA A 5 -0.36 -4.34 6.17
CA ALA A 5 0.06 -4.45 4.79
C ALA A 5 1.02 -3.31 4.40
N GLN A 6 1.70 -3.52 3.30
CA GLN A 6 2.48 -2.50 2.61
C GLN A 6 1.87 -2.24 1.24
N ILE A 7 1.94 -0.99 0.82
CA ILE A 7 1.68 -0.60 -0.57
C ILE A 7 3.01 -0.07 -1.10
N ALA A 8 3.53 -0.69 -2.15
CA ALA A 8 4.77 -0.25 -2.80
C ALA A 8 4.48 0.40 -4.15
N ILE A 9 5.04 1.60 -4.35
CA ILE A 9 4.86 2.41 -5.56
C ILE A 9 6.23 2.75 -6.10
N GLN A 10 6.46 2.47 -7.38
CA GLN A 10 7.70 2.84 -8.04
C GLN A 10 7.74 4.36 -8.24
N ILE A 11 8.78 5.00 -7.72
CA ILE A 11 9.02 6.45 -7.84
C ILE A 11 10.28 6.76 -8.66
N GLY A 12 11.06 5.74 -9.00
CA GLY A 12 12.26 5.81 -9.84
C GLY A 12 12.72 4.42 -10.31
N PRO A 13 13.77 4.33 -11.15
CA PRO A 13 14.21 3.06 -11.72
C PRO A 13 14.50 1.97 -10.69
N GLU A 14 15.09 2.34 -9.56
CA GLU A 14 15.42 1.46 -8.43
C GLU A 14 14.91 2.07 -7.12
N GLU A 15 13.77 2.76 -7.17
CA GLU A 15 13.22 3.44 -5.99
C GLU A 15 11.74 3.12 -5.87
N TRP A 16 11.41 2.41 -4.79
CA TRP A 16 10.06 2.01 -4.44
C TRP A 16 9.70 2.57 -3.07
N ALA A 17 8.70 3.45 -3.04
CA ALA A 17 8.13 3.96 -1.82
C ALA A 17 7.20 2.91 -1.21
N HIS A 18 7.49 2.50 0.03
CA HIS A 18 6.71 1.54 0.79
C HIS A 18 5.91 2.29 1.86
N ILE A 19 4.60 2.35 1.66
CA ILE A 19 3.62 2.97 2.54
C ILE A 19 3.09 1.89 3.49
N TYR A 20 3.13 2.17 4.79
CA TYR A 20 2.46 1.31 5.77
C TYR A 20 0.95 1.50 5.66
N CYS A 21 0.21 0.39 5.59
CA CYS A 21 -1.23 0.39 5.63
C CYS A 21 -1.74 -0.60 6.68
N HIS A 22 -2.54 -0.10 7.58
CA HIS A 22 -3.39 -0.92 8.43
C HIS A 22 -4.79 -1.00 7.83
N TYR A 23 -5.51 -2.10 8.04
CA TYR A 23 -6.95 -2.12 7.85
C TYR A 23 -7.63 -3.22 8.68
N ASP A 24 -8.87 -2.93 9.07
CA ASP A 24 -9.76 -3.90 9.68
C ASP A 24 -10.54 -4.64 8.59
N GLY A 25 -10.26 -5.93 8.43
CA GLY A 25 -10.97 -6.77 7.47
C GLY A 25 -10.11 -7.83 6.79
N TYR A 26 -10.73 -8.53 5.86
CA TYR A 26 -10.07 -9.54 5.03
C TYR A 26 -9.28 -8.88 3.89
N PRO A 27 -8.11 -9.42 3.51
CA PRO A 27 -7.31 -8.91 2.39
C PRO A 27 -8.06 -8.78 1.07
N ALA A 28 -9.04 -9.65 0.83
CA ALA A 28 -9.92 -9.58 -0.33
C ALA A 28 -10.68 -8.25 -0.47
N HIS A 29 -10.85 -7.47 0.62
CA HIS A 29 -11.50 -6.16 0.57
C HIS A 29 -10.54 -5.01 0.20
N MET A 30 -9.23 -5.24 0.28
CA MET A 30 -8.25 -4.20 0.04
C MET A 30 -8.20 -3.78 -1.43
N LEU A 31 -8.14 -4.74 -2.37
CA LEU A 31 -8.04 -4.41 -3.80
C LEU A 31 -9.22 -3.58 -4.31
N PRO A 32 -10.50 -3.92 -4.00
CA PRO A 32 -11.62 -3.06 -4.35
C PRO A 32 -11.56 -1.66 -3.73
N ALA A 33 -11.07 -1.55 -2.49
CA ALA A 33 -10.95 -0.26 -1.81
C ALA A 33 -9.81 0.59 -2.38
N LEU A 34 -8.68 -0.03 -2.77
CA LEU A 34 -7.56 0.64 -3.42
C LEU A 34 -7.88 1.05 -4.86
N ALA A 35 -8.75 0.32 -5.56
CA ALA A 35 -9.08 0.57 -6.97
C ALA A 35 -9.61 1.99 -7.26
N THR A 36 -10.09 2.72 -6.24
CA THR A 36 -10.54 4.11 -6.39
C THR A 36 -9.42 5.14 -6.26
N TRP A 37 -8.25 4.74 -5.74
CA TRP A 37 -7.12 5.63 -5.43
C TRP A 37 -5.99 5.49 -6.42
N THR A 38 -5.39 6.61 -6.83
CA THR A 38 -4.20 6.59 -7.67
C THR A 38 -2.93 6.40 -6.82
N PRO A 39 -1.80 6.03 -7.44
CA PRO A 39 -0.52 6.01 -6.75
C PRO A 39 -0.16 7.35 -6.07
N GLU A 40 -0.50 8.48 -6.70
CA GLU A 40 -0.25 9.81 -6.15
C GLU A 40 -1.03 10.06 -4.85
N ASP A 41 -2.30 9.63 -4.80
CA ASP A 41 -3.13 9.74 -3.58
C ASP A 41 -2.52 8.94 -2.42
N ILE A 42 -2.09 7.70 -2.70
CA ILE A 42 -1.46 6.82 -1.71
C ILE A 42 -0.11 7.37 -1.25
N LEU A 43 0.68 7.93 -2.16
CA LEU A 43 1.95 8.60 -1.83
C LEU A 43 1.71 9.81 -0.92
N ALA A 44 0.69 10.62 -1.20
CA ALA A 44 0.33 11.79 -0.41
C ALA A 44 -0.15 11.42 1.00
N ALA A 45 -0.80 10.26 1.15
CA ALA A 45 -1.27 9.75 2.45
C ALA A 45 -0.11 9.37 3.40
N ARG A 46 1.04 8.94 2.86
CA ARG A 46 2.30 8.59 3.55
C ARG A 46 2.24 7.42 4.55
N GLU A 47 1.21 7.34 5.37
CA GLU A 47 0.97 6.27 6.35
C GLU A 47 -0.53 6.12 6.65
N ILE A 48 -1.10 4.96 6.31
CA ILE A 48 -2.54 4.74 6.25
C ILE A 48 -3.01 3.83 7.39
N ARG A 49 -4.05 4.25 8.10
CA ARG A 49 -4.72 3.48 9.16
C ARG A 49 -5.84 2.60 8.63
N GLN A 50 -6.55 3.07 7.60
CA GLN A 50 -7.63 2.34 6.93
C GLN A 50 -7.77 2.88 5.50
N VAL A 51 -7.88 1.98 4.53
CA VAL A 51 -8.32 2.31 3.16
C VAL A 51 -9.80 2.00 3.05
N ARG A 52 -10.57 2.96 2.53
CA ARG A 52 -11.96 2.77 2.07
C ARG A 52 -12.07 3.34 0.67
N ALA A 53 -13.12 2.93 -0.05
CA ALA A 53 -13.34 3.41 -1.42
C ALA A 53 -13.58 4.93 -1.49
N ASP A 54 -14.06 5.53 -0.40
CA ASP A 54 -14.44 6.94 -0.25
C ASP A 54 -13.50 7.75 0.64
N GLU A 55 -12.63 7.12 1.43
CA GLU A 55 -11.72 7.81 2.36
C GLU A 55 -10.39 7.05 2.60
N LEU A 56 -9.28 7.80 2.64
CA LEU A 56 -7.99 7.34 3.20
C LEU A 56 -7.81 7.88 4.62
N ASP A 57 -8.07 7.06 5.63
CA ASP A 57 -7.81 7.42 7.03
C ASP A 57 -6.31 7.29 7.30
N CYS A 58 -5.64 8.41 7.56
CA CYS A 58 -4.20 8.50 7.70
C CYS A 58 -3.77 8.63 9.17
N PHE A 59 -2.59 8.15 9.50
CA PHE A 59 -1.98 8.47 10.80
C PHE A 59 -1.63 9.95 10.89
N ASN A 60 -1.73 10.52 12.10
CA ASN A 60 -1.33 11.89 12.36
C ASN A 60 -0.44 11.95 13.64
N PRO A 61 0.85 12.32 13.51
CA PRO A 61 1.56 12.62 12.26
C PRO A 61 1.85 11.33 11.45
N PRO A 62 1.83 11.38 10.10
CA PRO A 62 2.19 10.23 9.29
C PRO A 62 3.72 10.10 9.17
N ARG A 63 4.23 8.88 9.26
CA ARG A 63 5.63 8.58 8.94
C ARG A 63 5.89 8.69 7.44
N PRO A 64 7.08 9.12 7.00
CA PRO A 64 7.42 9.11 5.58
C PRO A 64 7.47 7.67 5.03
N PRO A 65 7.18 7.46 3.73
CA PRO A 65 7.36 6.17 3.09
C PRO A 65 8.83 5.71 3.19
N ARG A 66 9.03 4.41 3.38
CA ARG A 66 10.38 3.82 3.32
C ARG A 66 10.76 3.56 1.86
N ILE A 67 11.94 4.00 1.44
CA ILE A 67 12.42 3.76 0.07
C ILE A 67 13.27 2.49 0.04
N LEU A 68 12.97 1.58 -0.87
CA LEU A 68 13.71 0.34 -1.11
C LEU A 68 13.97 0.14 -2.61
N PRO A 69 14.98 -0.66 -3.00
CA PRO A 69 15.34 -0.84 -4.41
C PRO A 69 14.32 -1.66 -5.23
N ARG A 70 13.43 -2.39 -4.56
CA ARG A 70 12.43 -3.27 -5.17
C ARG A 70 11.23 -3.45 -4.24
N PRO A 71 10.06 -3.88 -4.76
CA PRO A 71 8.93 -4.26 -3.92
C PRO A 71 9.36 -5.35 -2.94
N THR A 72 9.17 -5.10 -1.64
CA THR A 72 9.60 -6.01 -0.57
C THR A 72 8.47 -6.17 0.44
N CYS A 73 8.01 -7.41 0.63
CA CYS A 73 6.97 -7.72 1.59
C CYS A 73 7.60 -7.97 2.98
N GLU A 74 7.60 -6.96 3.83
CA GLU A 74 8.06 -7.00 5.22
C GLU A 74 6.92 -7.17 6.23
N LEU A 75 5.66 -7.10 5.77
CA LEU A 75 4.43 -7.29 6.57
C LEU A 75 3.60 -8.48 6.04
N CYS A 76 2.31 -8.54 6.41
CA CYS A 76 1.45 -9.67 6.04
C CYS A 76 1.02 -9.63 4.57
N HIS A 77 0.90 -8.44 3.98
CA HIS A 77 0.53 -8.29 2.56
C HIS A 77 1.35 -7.20 1.88
N LEU A 78 1.55 -7.34 0.58
CA LEU A 78 2.16 -6.33 -0.27
C LEU A 78 1.28 -6.09 -1.50
N TYR A 79 0.94 -4.82 -1.74
CA TYR A 79 0.21 -4.39 -2.93
C TYR A 79 1.09 -3.48 -3.77
N ILE A 80 1.03 -3.64 -5.09
CA ILE A 80 1.75 -2.76 -6.04
C ILE A 80 0.82 -2.23 -7.11
N TRP A 81 1.16 -1.06 -7.66
CA TRP A 81 0.53 -0.55 -8.87
C TRP A 81 1.22 -1.13 -10.10
N HIS A 82 0.47 -1.80 -10.96
CA HIS A 82 0.96 -2.40 -12.19
C HIS A 82 -0.12 -2.32 -13.28
N ASP A 83 0.26 -1.94 -14.50
CA ASP A 83 -0.64 -1.87 -15.67
C ASP A 83 -1.99 -1.16 -15.43
N GLY A 84 -1.97 -0.09 -14.63
CA GLY A 84 -3.14 0.73 -14.36
C GLY A 84 -4.07 0.20 -13.26
N GLY A 85 -3.61 -0.76 -12.45
CA GLY A 85 -4.37 -1.26 -11.31
C GLY A 85 -3.51 -1.75 -10.14
N TRP A 86 -4.15 -1.96 -9.00
CA TRP A 86 -3.53 -2.56 -7.82
C TRP A 86 -3.57 -4.08 -7.90
N ILE A 87 -2.45 -4.73 -7.55
CA ILE A 87 -2.35 -6.19 -7.44
C ILE A 87 -1.73 -6.59 -6.11
N ASP A 88 -2.15 -7.74 -5.58
CA ASP A 88 -1.54 -8.38 -4.40
C ASP A 88 -0.37 -9.26 -4.84
N VAL A 89 0.82 -9.00 -4.30
CA VAL A 89 2.07 -9.73 -4.61
C VAL A 89 2.68 -10.37 -3.35
N THR A 90 1.87 -10.60 -2.31
CA THR A 90 2.28 -11.19 -1.02
C THR A 90 3.06 -12.51 -1.16
N ASP A 91 2.77 -13.30 -2.18
CA ASP A 91 3.34 -14.64 -2.40
C ASP A 91 4.48 -14.66 -3.46
N GLN A 92 4.88 -13.52 -4.03
CA GLN A 92 5.91 -13.49 -5.08
C GLN A 92 7.34 -13.25 -4.56
N GLY A 93 7.55 -13.47 -3.25
CA GLY A 93 8.84 -13.30 -2.56
C GLY A 93 9.57 -14.60 -2.20
N GLY A 94 9.25 -15.72 -2.85
CA GLY A 94 9.95 -17.00 -2.71
C GLY A 94 11.23 -17.09 -3.54
#